data_AF-A0A9P7ENU1-F1
#
_entry.id   AF-A0A9P7ENU1-F1
#
_cell.length_a   1.000
_cell.length_b   1.000
_cell.length_c   1.000
_cell.angle_alpha   90.00
_cell.angle_beta   90.00
_cell.angle_gamma   90.00
#
_symmetry.space_group_name_H-M   'P 1'
#
loop_
_entity.id
_entity.type
_entity.pdbx_description
1 polymer ?
#
loop_
_entity_poly.entity_id
_entity_poly.type
_entity_poly.pdbx_seq_one_letter_code
_entity_poly.pdbx_strand_id
1 'polypeptide(L)'
;MSLSPQFMEGLWLRKSFSTAGHTLLVYDYLLTFRDEFVYIWDAPWTVVKVLFLLNRYGNLIGQTVIQLEEAGLLVHNSQKFCQHFVIFTTWFMFVSTESIHILVLMRAWAIWGTRKRATKILGWSYVGYILMLLAGSAHNLNARNMQFPFLDVIHVCVTTMPEYVWLVYVGSFILDTVLFVLTMRSLRRYSREFQQLYPSSLLHVLFRDAIIFFIASTFSDALTVASWTAFGHVSILYP
;
A
#
# COMPACT_ATOMS: atom_id res chain seq x y z
N MET A 1 -7.64 -3.89 34.74
CA MET A 1 -7.66 -5.17 34.00
C MET A 1 -6.25 -5.41 33.50
N SER A 2 -5.59 -6.50 33.89
CA SER A 2 -4.21 -6.80 33.46
C SER A 2 -4.22 -7.38 32.05
N LEU A 3 -3.48 -6.78 31.12
CA LEU A 3 -3.30 -7.29 29.75
C LEU A 3 -2.50 -8.60 29.78
N SER A 4 -2.80 -9.53 28.86
CA SER A 4 -2.03 -10.77 28.78
C SER A 4 -0.59 -10.48 28.29
N PRO A 5 0.44 -11.16 28.84
CA PRO A 5 1.83 -10.95 28.41
C PRO A 5 2.04 -11.17 26.91
N GLN A 6 1.35 -12.15 26.33
CA GLN A 6 1.40 -12.48 24.90
C GLN A 6 0.87 -11.33 24.03
N PHE A 7 -0.20 -10.66 24.47
CA PHE A 7 -0.75 -9.50 23.76
C PHE A 7 0.23 -8.33 23.79
N MET A 8 0.86 -8.07 24.94
CA MET A 8 1.88 -7.03 25.06
C MET A 8 3.09 -7.30 24.17
N GLU A 9 3.58 -8.54 24.11
CA GLU A 9 4.68 -8.93 23.24
C GLU A 9 4.33 -8.73 21.75
N GLY A 10 3.15 -9.20 21.32
CA GLY A 10 2.68 -9.00 19.95
C GLY A 10 2.55 -7.52 19.58
N LEU A 11 2.03 -6.69 20.50
CA LEU A 11 1.93 -5.25 20.31
C LEU A 11 3.32 -4.60 20.20
N TRP A 12 4.27 -5.00 21.04
CA TRP A 12 5.63 -4.48 21.03
C TRP A 12 6.36 -4.85 19.73
N LEU A 13 6.22 -6.09 19.28
CA LEU A 13 6.77 -6.55 17.99
C LEU A 13 6.21 -5.72 16.84
N ARG A 14 4.88 -5.56 16.76
CA ARG A 14 4.23 -4.72 15.74
C ARG A 14 4.80 -3.30 15.73
N LYS A 15 4.84 -2.62 16.88
CA LYS A 15 5.35 -1.25 16.99
C LYS A 15 6.82 -1.15 16.56
N SER A 16 7.62 -2.16 16.90
CA SER A 16 9.04 -2.20 16.52
C SER A 16 9.24 -2.31 15.01
N PHE A 17 8.52 -3.24 14.35
CA PHE A 17 8.56 -3.37 12.88
C PHE A 17 8.01 -2.12 12.18
N SER A 18 6.91 -1.56 12.70
CA SER A 18 6.30 -0.31 12.23
C SER A 18 7.33 0.83 12.26
N THR A 19 7.97 1.05 13.40
CA THR A 19 8.97 2.10 13.61
C THR A 19 10.20 1.91 12.74
N ALA A 20 10.68 0.67 12.59
CA ALA A 20 11.80 0.35 11.72
C ALA A 20 11.47 0.66 10.25
N GLY A 21 10.28 0.27 9.77
CA GLY A 21 9.79 0.59 8.43
C GLY A 21 9.65 2.09 8.20
N HIS A 22 9.13 2.83 9.19
CA HIS A 22 9.02 4.29 9.11
C HIS A 22 10.40 4.97 9.06
N THR A 23 11.37 4.47 9.83
CA THR A 23 12.75 4.98 9.80
C THR A 23 13.38 4.78 8.42
N LEU A 24 13.19 3.61 7.80
CA LEU A 24 13.64 3.35 6.43
C LEU A 24 12.96 4.29 5.42
N LEU A 25 11.66 4.55 5.57
CA LEU A 25 10.94 5.50 4.71
C LEU A 25 11.52 6.92 4.82
N VAL A 26 11.76 7.41 6.04
CA VAL A 26 12.39 8.73 6.27
C VAL A 26 13.81 8.76 5.69
N TYR A 27 14.56 7.68 5.85
CA TYR A 27 15.92 7.57 5.33
C TYR A 27 15.97 7.63 3.79
N ASP A 28 15.10 6.87 3.11
CA ASP A 28 14.96 6.93 1.65
C ASP A 28 14.63 8.35 1.17
N TYR A 29 13.76 9.03 1.92
CA TYR A 29 13.39 10.41 1.69
C TYR A 29 14.59 11.36 1.67
N LEU A 30 15.45 11.26 2.69
CA LEU A 30 16.63 12.10 2.81
C LEU A 30 17.64 11.84 1.69
N LEU A 31 17.81 10.57 1.29
CA LEU A 31 18.72 10.20 0.21
C LEU A 31 18.28 10.76 -1.14
N THR A 32 16.98 10.74 -1.42
CA THR A 32 16.42 11.10 -2.73
C THR A 32 15.98 12.56 -2.83
N PHE A 33 16.01 13.32 -1.72
CA PHE A 33 15.56 14.71 -1.68
C PHE A 33 16.32 15.63 -2.65
N ARG A 34 17.64 15.44 -2.79
CA ARG A 34 18.45 16.26 -3.69
C ARG A 34 18.03 16.09 -5.15
N ASP A 35 17.87 14.85 -5.59
CA ASP A 35 17.45 14.55 -6.96
C ASP A 35 16.01 15.00 -7.20
N GLU A 36 15.15 14.83 -6.20
CA GLU A 36 13.77 15.31 -6.26
C GLU A 36 13.70 16.82 -6.49
N PHE A 37 14.49 17.61 -5.75
CA PHE A 37 14.57 19.06 -5.94
C PHE A 37 14.93 19.43 -7.39
N VAL A 38 15.93 18.75 -7.96
CA VAL A 38 16.41 19.04 -9.31
C VAL A 38 15.43 18.59 -10.39
N TYR A 39 14.82 17.40 -10.25
CA TYR A 39 14.09 16.76 -11.35
C TYR A 39 12.57 16.87 -11.25
N ILE A 40 12.01 17.13 -10.06
CA ILE A 40 10.56 17.07 -9.84
C ILE A 40 10.00 18.44 -9.50
N TRP A 41 10.67 19.24 -8.68
CA TRP A 41 10.12 20.53 -8.25
C TRP A 41 10.00 21.53 -9.42
N ASP A 42 11.02 21.61 -10.28
CA ASP A 42 11.01 22.47 -11.47
C ASP A 42 10.23 21.89 -12.67
N ALA A 43 9.82 20.63 -12.62
CA ALA A 43 9.05 20.00 -13.70
C ALA A 43 7.62 20.59 -13.80
N PRO A 44 7.02 20.65 -14.99
CA PRO A 44 5.65 21.12 -15.16
C PRO A 44 4.65 20.26 -14.37
N TRP A 45 3.55 20.88 -13.93
CA TRP A 45 2.48 20.18 -13.22
C TRP A 45 1.78 19.19 -14.15
N THR A 46 1.97 17.91 -13.87
CA THR A 46 1.31 16.80 -14.56
C THR A 46 0.59 15.92 -13.54
N VAL A 47 -0.38 15.13 -14.00
CA VAL A 47 -1.08 14.14 -13.16
C VAL A 47 -0.09 13.17 -12.50
N VAL A 48 0.96 12.77 -13.22
CA VAL A 48 2.02 11.91 -12.70
C VAL A 48 2.81 12.59 -11.57
N LYS A 49 3.17 13.87 -11.73
CA LYS A 49 3.85 14.64 -10.67
C LYS A 49 2.99 14.77 -9.42
N VAL A 50 1.70 15.06 -9.57
CA VAL A 50 0.77 15.17 -8.42
C VAL A 50 0.66 13.83 -7.69
N LEU A 51 0.43 12.73 -8.42
CA LEU A 51 0.32 11.40 -7.84
C LEU A 51 1.62 10.95 -7.18
N PHE A 52 2.76 11.26 -7.78
CA PHE A 52 4.07 11.01 -7.18
C PHE A 52 4.21 11.76 -5.85
N LEU A 53 3.96 13.07 -5.82
CA LEU A 53 4.10 13.88 -4.60
C LEU A 53 3.10 13.47 -3.51
N LEU A 54 1.86 13.13 -3.88
CA LEU A 54 0.86 12.61 -2.94
C LEU A 54 1.27 11.26 -2.37
N ASN A 55 1.71 10.33 -3.22
CA ASN A 55 2.20 9.03 -2.76
C ASN A 55 3.42 9.19 -1.86
N ARG A 56 4.34 10.11 -2.18
CA ARG A 56 5.53 10.32 -1.37
C ARG A 56 5.17 10.99 -0.05
N TYR A 57 4.71 12.25 -0.10
CA TYR A 57 4.58 13.12 1.08
C TYR A 57 3.32 12.81 1.87
N GLY A 58 2.25 12.42 1.18
CA GLY A 58 1.04 11.93 1.82
C GLY A 58 1.32 10.68 2.64
N ASN A 59 2.07 9.70 2.09
CA ASN A 59 2.43 8.52 2.86
C ASN A 59 3.35 8.85 4.04
N LEU A 60 4.35 9.71 3.83
CA LEU A 60 5.24 10.12 4.92
C LEU A 60 4.46 10.72 6.08
N ILE A 61 3.62 11.72 5.81
CA ILE A 61 2.83 12.43 6.83
C ILE A 61 1.84 11.49 7.51
N GLY A 62 1.06 10.73 6.73
CA GLY A 62 0.03 9.85 7.30
C GLY A 62 0.63 8.71 8.12
N GLN A 63 1.76 8.14 7.69
CA GLN A 63 2.48 7.15 8.49
C GLN A 63 3.06 7.76 9.77
N THR A 64 3.60 8.99 9.73
CA THR A 64 4.02 9.69 10.96
C THR A 64 2.86 9.87 11.94
N VAL A 65 1.67 10.27 11.46
CA VAL A 65 0.48 10.40 12.31
C VAL A 65 0.09 9.06 12.96
N ILE A 66 0.13 7.97 12.19
CA ILE A 66 -0.12 6.62 12.71
C ILE A 66 0.91 6.25 13.79
N GLN A 67 2.20 6.49 13.55
CA GLN A 67 3.24 6.20 14.53
C GLN A 67 3.10 7.00 15.83
N LEU A 68 2.71 8.27 15.73
CA LEU A 68 2.52 9.12 16.90
C LEU A 68 1.32 8.65 17.75
N GLU A 69 0.27 8.09 17.13
CA GLU A 69 -0.81 7.41 17.87
C GLU A 69 -0.32 6.09 18.48
N GLU A 70 0.41 5.26 17.72
CA GLU A 70 0.97 4.01 18.22
C GLU A 70 1.95 4.23 19.39
N ALA A 71 2.65 5.37 19.40
CA ALA A 71 3.53 5.79 20.50
C ALA A 71 2.77 6.35 21.72
N GLY A 72 1.46 6.54 21.63
CA GLY A 72 0.62 7.13 22.68
C GLY A 72 0.75 8.65 22.81
N LEU A 73 1.31 9.34 21.80
CA LEU A 73 1.57 10.79 21.84
C LEU A 73 0.40 11.63 21.31
N LEU A 74 -0.41 11.07 20.41
CA LEU A 74 -1.60 11.75 19.83
C LEU A 74 -2.93 11.32 20.45
N VAL A 75 -2.90 10.42 21.42
CA VAL A 75 -4.09 9.78 21.94
C VAL A 75 -4.82 10.69 22.94
N HIS A 76 -6.14 10.76 22.76
CA HIS A 76 -7.06 11.31 23.73
C HIS A 76 -7.94 10.18 24.30
N ASN A 77 -8.20 10.19 25.61
CA ASN A 77 -9.05 9.22 26.32
C ASN A 77 -10.53 9.33 25.90
N SER A 78 -10.82 9.01 24.64
CA SER A 78 -12.13 9.12 24.03
C SER A 78 -12.34 8.01 23.01
N GLN A 79 -13.38 7.20 23.22
CA GLN A 79 -13.79 6.18 22.26
C GLN A 79 -14.13 6.76 20.88
N LYS A 80 -14.65 8.00 20.84
CA LYS A 80 -14.92 8.71 19.57
C LYS A 80 -13.64 9.01 18.81
N PHE A 81 -12.56 9.35 19.51
CA PHE A 81 -11.25 9.56 18.87
C PHE A 81 -10.78 8.26 18.20
N CYS A 82 -10.81 7.12 18.91
CA CYS A 82 -10.42 5.84 18.31
C CYS A 82 -11.25 5.46 17.10
N GLN A 83 -12.57 5.66 17.14
CA GLN A 83 -13.43 5.40 15.99
C GLN A 83 -13.04 6.28 14.78
N HIS A 84 -12.87 7.58 14.97
CA HIS A 84 -12.45 8.48 13.89
C HIS A 84 -11.05 8.16 13.38
N PHE A 85 -10.14 7.78 14.26
CA PHE A 85 -8.76 7.47 13.92
C PHE A 85 -8.64 6.16 13.12
N VAL A 86 -9.40 5.13 13.46
CA VAL A 86 -9.45 3.88 12.69
C VAL A 86 -10.06 4.12 11.30
N ILE A 87 -11.13 4.92 11.21
CA ILE A 87 -11.72 5.33 9.93
C ILE A 87 -10.69 6.07 9.08
N PHE A 88 -9.99 7.06 9.67
CA PHE A 88 -8.91 7.80 9.02
C PHE A 88 -7.81 6.85 8.51
N THR A 89 -7.30 5.97 9.38
CA THR A 89 -6.23 5.02 9.05
C THR A 89 -6.64 4.08 7.92
N THR A 90 -7.88 3.61 7.94
CA THR A 90 -8.43 2.73 6.91
C THR A 90 -8.48 3.44 5.56
N TRP A 91 -9.08 4.64 5.50
CA TRP A 91 -9.14 5.43 4.27
C TRP A 91 -7.76 5.83 3.76
N PHE A 92 -6.87 6.21 4.67
CA PHE A 92 -5.49 6.54 4.33
C PHE A 92 -4.79 5.35 3.68
N MET A 93 -4.81 4.17 4.29
CA MET A 93 -4.21 2.96 3.71
C MET A 93 -4.80 2.62 2.34
N PHE A 94 -6.12 2.75 2.16
CA PHE A 94 -6.75 2.56 0.86
C PHE A 94 -6.21 3.54 -0.20
N VAL A 95 -6.24 4.84 0.08
CA VAL A 95 -5.75 5.87 -0.86
C VAL A 95 -4.26 5.67 -1.16
N SER A 96 -3.47 5.32 -0.15
CA SER A 96 -2.05 5.04 -0.28
C SER A 96 -1.78 3.86 -1.21
N THR A 97 -2.46 2.73 -1.03
CA THR A 97 -2.32 1.55 -1.90
C THR A 97 -2.77 1.86 -3.33
N GLU A 98 -3.94 2.48 -3.51
CA GLU A 98 -4.46 2.82 -4.84
C GLU A 98 -3.54 3.78 -5.60
N SER A 99 -2.92 4.73 -4.91
CA SER A 99 -1.97 5.65 -5.55
C SER A 99 -0.77 4.90 -6.16
N ILE A 100 -0.32 3.79 -5.55
CA ILE A 100 0.75 2.95 -6.09
C ILE A 100 0.25 2.22 -7.34
N HIS A 101 -0.92 1.57 -7.28
CA HIS A 101 -1.48 0.86 -8.44
C HIS A 101 -1.70 1.80 -9.63
N ILE A 102 -2.21 3.01 -9.39
CA ILE A 102 -2.39 4.03 -10.44
C ILE A 102 -1.03 4.43 -11.03
N LEU A 103 0.00 4.65 -10.21
CA LEU A 103 1.35 4.99 -10.70
C LEU A 103 1.93 3.88 -11.57
N VAL A 104 1.81 2.62 -11.17
CA VAL A 104 2.28 1.47 -11.95
C VAL A 104 1.47 1.32 -13.24
N LEU A 105 0.15 1.51 -13.18
CA LEU A 105 -0.74 1.49 -14.33
C LEU A 105 -0.37 2.56 -15.36
N MET A 106 -0.11 3.79 -14.91
CA MET A 106 0.33 4.89 -15.78
C MET A 106 1.68 4.59 -16.44
N ARG A 107 2.64 4.03 -15.69
CA ARG A 107 3.93 3.59 -16.23
C ARG A 107 3.74 2.52 -17.30
N ALA A 108 2.94 1.50 -17.03
CA ALA A 108 2.65 0.43 -17.99
C ALA A 108 1.94 0.98 -19.25
N TRP A 109 1.02 1.92 -19.08
CA TRP A 109 0.31 2.59 -20.17
C TRP A 109 1.25 3.41 -21.06
N ALA A 110 2.18 4.16 -20.45
CA ALA A 110 3.20 4.93 -21.16
C ALA A 110 4.12 4.01 -21.98
N ILE A 111 4.60 2.91 -21.38
CA ILE A 111 5.45 1.92 -22.07
C ILE A 111 4.71 1.28 -23.25
N TRP A 112 3.41 0.99 -23.14
CA TRP A 112 2.62 0.41 -24.23
C TRP A 112 2.23 1.37 -25.36
N GLY A 113 2.52 2.67 -25.23
CA GLY A 113 2.36 3.65 -26.31
C GLY A 113 0.92 3.82 -26.79
N THR A 114 -0.06 3.94 -25.87
CA THR A 114 -1.49 4.23 -26.16
C THR A 114 -2.23 3.24 -27.07
N ARG A 115 -1.65 2.06 -27.35
CA ARG A 115 -2.31 1.04 -28.18
C ARG A 115 -3.65 0.63 -27.55
N LYS A 116 -4.75 0.86 -28.28
CA LYS A 116 -6.14 0.64 -27.81
C LYS A 116 -6.39 -0.73 -27.17
N ARG A 117 -5.74 -1.80 -27.64
CA ARG A 117 -5.88 -3.14 -27.04
C ARG A 117 -5.27 -3.21 -25.64
N ALA A 118 -4.01 -2.77 -25.47
CA ALA A 118 -3.33 -2.80 -24.19
C ALA A 118 -3.99 -1.86 -23.18
N THR A 119 -4.36 -0.64 -23.60
CA THR A 119 -5.10 0.31 -22.76
C THR A 119 -6.43 -0.26 -22.28
N LYS A 120 -7.18 -0.97 -23.14
CA LYS A 120 -8.42 -1.65 -22.72
C LYS A 120 -8.16 -2.75 -21.70
N ILE A 121 -7.13 -3.59 -21.90
CA ILE A 121 -6.80 -4.65 -20.94
C ILE A 121 -6.44 -4.05 -19.57
N LEU A 122 -5.56 -3.03 -19.57
CA LEU A 122 -5.14 -2.31 -18.37
C LEU A 122 -6.32 -1.64 -17.64
N GLY A 123 -7.21 -0.99 -18.40
CA GLY A 123 -8.40 -0.35 -17.85
C GLY A 123 -9.37 -1.36 -17.24
N TRP A 124 -9.68 -2.45 -17.96
CA TRP A 124 -10.60 -3.48 -17.47
C TRP A 124 -10.02 -4.28 -16.29
N SER A 125 -8.71 -4.54 -16.25
CA SER A 125 -8.08 -5.18 -15.09
C SER A 125 -8.18 -4.29 -13.85
N TYR A 126 -7.95 -2.98 -13.99
CA TYR A 126 -8.07 -2.05 -12.88
C TYR A 126 -9.52 -1.89 -12.41
N VAL A 127 -10.49 -1.78 -13.33
CA VAL A 127 -11.92 -1.76 -12.98
C VAL A 127 -12.33 -3.04 -12.25
N GLY A 128 -11.89 -4.21 -12.73
CA GLY A 128 -12.18 -5.49 -12.07
C GLY A 128 -11.62 -5.54 -10.63
N TYR A 129 -10.40 -5.04 -10.44
CA TYR A 129 -9.79 -4.91 -9.12
C TYR A 129 -10.60 -4.01 -8.18
N ILE A 130 -11.00 -2.82 -8.63
CA ILE A 130 -11.82 -1.89 -7.85
C ILE A 130 -13.18 -2.50 -7.48
N LEU A 131 -13.84 -3.19 -8.42
CA LEU A 131 -15.12 -3.86 -8.14
C LEU A 131 -14.96 -4.94 -7.05
N MET A 132 -13.89 -5.72 -7.11
CA MET A 132 -13.59 -6.73 -6.09
C MET A 132 -13.30 -6.09 -4.73
N LEU A 133 -12.57 -4.98 -4.70
CA LEU A 133 -12.30 -4.20 -3.49
C LEU A 133 -13.60 -3.66 -2.87
N LEU A 134 -14.47 -3.06 -3.67
CA LEU A 134 -15.76 -2.53 -3.21
C LEU A 134 -16.68 -3.64 -2.69
N ALA A 135 -16.72 -4.79 -3.36
CA ALA A 135 -17.48 -5.95 -2.90
C ALA A 135 -16.98 -6.46 -1.55
N GLY A 136 -15.66 -6.55 -1.37
CA GLY A 136 -15.04 -6.92 -0.09
C GLY A 136 -15.38 -5.93 1.03
N SER A 137 -15.24 -4.63 0.78
CA SER A 137 -15.56 -3.59 1.77
C SER A 137 -17.04 -3.56 2.15
N ALA A 138 -17.95 -3.74 1.19
CA ALA A 138 -19.39 -3.79 1.45
C ALA A 138 -19.79 -4.95 2.37
N HIS A 139 -19.16 -6.12 2.20
CA HIS A 139 -19.38 -7.28 3.07
C HIS A 139 -18.93 -7.00 4.51
N ASN A 140 -17.82 -6.29 4.69
CA ASN A 140 -17.27 -5.94 6.00
C ASN A 140 -18.13 -4.89 6.72
N LEU A 141 -18.70 -3.91 6.02
CA LEU A 141 -19.58 -2.89 6.62
C LEU A 141 -20.90 -3.46 7.16
N ASN A 142 -21.36 -4.59 6.63
CA ASN A 142 -22.55 -5.28 7.13
C ASN A 142 -22.27 -6.07 8.43
N ALA A 143 -21.01 -6.25 8.82
CA ALA A 143 -20.64 -6.82 10.11
C ALA A 143 -20.85 -5.77 11.22
N ARG A 144 -22.08 -5.69 11.73
CA ARG A 144 -22.58 -4.66 12.68
C ARG A 144 -21.87 -4.55 14.04
N ASN A 145 -20.80 -5.32 14.29
CA ASN A 145 -20.21 -5.50 15.62
C ASN A 145 -18.72 -5.13 15.72
N MET A 146 -18.17 -4.32 14.80
CA MET A 146 -16.79 -3.82 14.98
C MET A 146 -16.76 -2.82 16.15
N GLN A 147 -16.22 -3.25 17.28
CA GLN A 147 -15.94 -2.37 18.42
C GLN A 147 -14.51 -1.84 18.32
N PHE A 148 -14.35 -0.55 18.63
CA PHE A 148 -13.05 0.13 18.66
C PHE A 148 -12.72 0.53 20.11
N PRO A 149 -12.38 -0.43 20.98
CA PRO A 149 -12.05 -0.12 22.36
C PRO A 149 -10.76 0.70 22.46
N PHE A 150 -10.78 1.65 23.39
CA PHE A 150 -9.59 2.37 23.83
C PHE A 150 -8.94 1.61 24.99
N LEU A 151 -7.63 1.36 24.95
CA LEU A 151 -6.91 0.71 26.04
C LEU A 151 -6.18 1.75 26.90
N ASP A 152 -6.77 2.10 28.04
CA ASP A 152 -6.23 3.09 29.00
C ASP A 152 -4.81 2.77 29.49
N VAL A 153 -4.46 1.49 29.63
CA VAL A 153 -3.15 1.06 30.20
C VAL A 153 -1.98 1.43 29.29
N ILE A 154 -2.20 1.41 27.99
CA ILE A 154 -1.15 1.55 26.96
C ILE A 154 -1.42 2.72 26.00
N HIS A 155 -2.51 3.48 26.24
CA HIS A 155 -2.95 4.62 25.46
C HIS A 155 -2.89 4.36 23.95
N VAL A 156 -3.57 3.30 23.48
CA VAL A 156 -3.71 2.99 22.04
C VAL A 156 -5.10 2.51 21.70
N CYS A 157 -5.50 2.75 20.44
CA CYS A 157 -6.74 2.24 19.88
C CYS A 157 -6.52 0.83 19.31
N VAL A 158 -7.40 -0.11 19.65
CA VAL A 158 -7.34 -1.48 19.13
C VAL A 158 -8.61 -1.81 18.36
N THR A 159 -8.46 -2.59 17.29
CA THR A 159 -9.57 -3.12 16.49
C THR A 159 -9.38 -4.61 16.27
N THR A 160 -10.49 -5.33 16.08
CA THR A 160 -10.46 -6.70 15.58
C THR A 160 -10.14 -6.71 14.09
N MET A 161 -9.59 -7.82 13.60
CA MET A 161 -9.31 -8.03 12.18
C MET A 161 -10.60 -8.46 11.44
N PRO A 162 -11.11 -7.67 10.47
CA PRO A 162 -12.25 -8.08 9.64
C PRO A 162 -12.01 -9.28 8.70
N GLU A 163 -12.76 -10.36 8.88
CA GLU A 163 -12.60 -11.69 8.26
C GLU A 163 -12.25 -11.76 6.76
N TYR A 164 -12.73 -10.84 5.93
CA TYR A 164 -12.63 -10.92 4.46
C TYR A 164 -11.67 -9.91 3.81
N VAL A 165 -10.94 -9.10 4.58
CA VAL A 165 -10.05 -8.06 4.02
C VAL A 165 -8.89 -8.66 3.20
N TRP A 166 -8.47 -9.88 3.50
CA TRP A 166 -7.40 -10.57 2.76
C TRP A 166 -7.71 -10.76 1.27
N LEU A 167 -8.98 -10.82 0.88
CA LEU A 167 -9.40 -10.94 -0.53
C LEU A 167 -8.94 -9.75 -1.37
N VAL A 168 -8.81 -8.55 -0.77
CA VAL A 168 -8.30 -7.36 -1.47
C VAL A 168 -6.86 -7.58 -1.95
N TYR A 169 -6.03 -8.21 -1.13
CA TYR A 169 -4.63 -8.51 -1.45
C TYR A 169 -4.51 -9.59 -2.54
N VAL A 170 -5.47 -10.52 -2.61
CA VAL A 170 -5.53 -11.48 -3.73
C VAL A 170 -5.78 -10.76 -5.06
N GLY A 171 -6.69 -9.79 -5.11
CA GLY A 171 -6.90 -9.02 -6.33
C GLY A 171 -5.76 -8.08 -6.66
N SER A 172 -5.09 -7.50 -5.65
CA SER A 172 -3.84 -6.75 -5.83
C SER A 172 -2.81 -7.62 -6.53
N PHE A 173 -2.56 -8.83 -6.03
CA PHE A 173 -1.64 -9.79 -6.63
C PHE A 173 -2.01 -10.14 -8.08
N ILE A 174 -3.30 -10.33 -8.38
CA ILE A 174 -3.78 -10.59 -9.75
C ILE A 174 -3.49 -9.39 -10.64
N LEU A 175 -3.81 -8.17 -10.19
CA LEU A 175 -3.57 -6.94 -10.94
C LEU A 175 -2.08 -6.75 -11.21
N ASP A 176 -1.23 -6.90 -10.20
CA ASP A 176 0.22 -6.78 -10.31
C ASP A 176 0.81 -7.81 -11.26
N THR A 177 0.29 -9.05 -11.25
CA THR A 177 0.68 -10.08 -12.21
C THR A 177 0.33 -9.68 -13.64
N VAL A 178 -0.89 -9.16 -13.87
CA VAL A 178 -1.30 -8.68 -15.19
C VAL A 178 -0.42 -7.51 -15.65
N LEU A 179 -0.19 -6.53 -14.78
CA LEU A 179 0.66 -5.36 -15.05
C LEU A 179 2.10 -5.79 -15.35
N PHE A 180 2.66 -6.70 -14.57
CA PHE A 180 4.01 -7.23 -14.76
C PHE A 180 4.14 -7.96 -16.10
N VAL A 181 3.22 -8.90 -16.41
CA VAL A 181 3.25 -9.66 -17.66
C VAL A 181 3.13 -8.75 -18.87
N LEU A 182 2.22 -7.76 -18.82
CA LEU A 182 2.06 -6.79 -19.90
C LEU A 182 3.30 -5.91 -20.05
N THR A 183 3.87 -5.43 -18.95
CA THR A 183 5.08 -4.58 -18.95
C THR A 183 6.26 -5.36 -19.52
N MET A 184 6.49 -6.59 -19.05
CA MET A 184 7.55 -7.47 -19.57
C MET A 184 7.38 -7.79 -21.05
N ARG A 185 6.15 -8.09 -21.50
CA ARG A 185 5.86 -8.31 -22.93
C ARG A 185 6.16 -7.07 -23.75
N SER A 186 5.79 -5.89 -23.26
CA SER A 186 6.07 -4.62 -23.94
C SER A 186 7.57 -4.38 -24.05
N LEU A 187 8.29 -4.46 -22.93
CA LEU A 187 9.74 -4.22 -22.89
C LEU A 187 10.49 -5.22 -23.78
N ARG A 188 10.11 -6.51 -23.79
CA ARG A 188 10.70 -7.52 -24.68
C ARG A 188 10.42 -7.23 -26.15
N ARG A 189 9.21 -6.76 -26.47
CA ARG A 189 8.86 -6.36 -27.84
C ARG A 189 9.67 -5.14 -28.29
N TYR A 190 9.73 -4.09 -27.47
CA TYR A 190 10.55 -2.90 -27.74
C TYR A 190 12.03 -3.24 -27.89
N SER A 191 12.56 -4.13 -27.04
CA SER A 191 13.93 -4.62 -27.13
C SER A 191 14.25 -5.27 -28.47
N ARG A 192 13.28 -5.95 -29.08
CA ARG A 192 13.45 -6.67 -30.36
C ARG A 192 13.21 -5.76 -31.57
N GLU A 193 12.20 -4.89 -31.51
CA GLU A 193 11.80 -4.03 -32.64
C GLU A 193 12.65 -2.75 -32.75
N PHE A 194 13.14 -2.21 -31.63
CA PHE A 194 13.73 -0.86 -31.56
C PHE A 194 15.11 -0.83 -30.90
N GLN A 195 15.88 -1.91 -31.05
CA GLN A 195 17.19 -2.09 -30.42
C GLN A 195 18.20 -0.96 -30.77
N GLN A 196 17.99 -0.23 -31.88
CA GLN A 196 18.82 0.90 -32.30
C GLN A 196 18.38 2.26 -31.75
N LEU A 197 17.13 2.42 -31.28
CA LEU A 197 16.55 3.72 -30.91
C LEU A 197 16.68 4.07 -29.43
N TYR A 198 16.89 3.08 -28.55
CA TYR A 198 17.01 3.32 -27.11
C TYR A 198 18.31 2.74 -26.55
N PRO A 199 19.02 3.49 -25.66
CA PRO A 199 20.20 2.98 -25.01
C PRO A 199 19.86 1.77 -24.15
N SER A 200 20.70 0.74 -24.22
CA SER A 200 20.54 -0.52 -23.47
C SER A 200 20.43 -0.31 -21.95
N SER A 201 21.01 0.77 -21.43
CA SER A 201 20.99 1.12 -20.01
C SER A 201 19.58 1.48 -19.50
N LEU A 202 18.82 2.32 -20.21
CA LEU A 202 17.47 2.71 -19.80
C LEU A 202 16.53 1.51 -19.77
N LEU A 203 16.61 0.67 -20.81
CA LEU A 203 15.81 -0.55 -20.89
C LEU A 203 16.15 -1.52 -19.75
N HIS A 204 17.43 -1.67 -19.42
CA HIS A 204 17.88 -2.51 -18.31
C HIS A 204 17.32 -2.03 -16.97
N VAL A 205 17.34 -0.71 -16.72
CA VAL A 205 16.74 -0.11 -15.51
C VAL A 205 15.24 -0.40 -15.46
N LEU A 206 14.49 -0.19 -16.54
CA LEU A 206 13.05 -0.49 -16.59
C LEU A 206 12.74 -1.97 -16.32
N PHE A 207 13.54 -2.90 -16.85
CA PHE A 207 13.39 -4.33 -16.57
C PHE A 207 13.65 -4.65 -15.11
N ARG A 208 14.77 -4.17 -14.57
CA ARG A 208 15.18 -4.39 -13.19
C ARG A 208 14.13 -3.86 -12.22
N ASP A 209 13.68 -2.63 -12.42
CA ASP A 209 12.75 -1.97 -11.52
C ASP A 209 11.37 -2.65 -11.53
N ALA A 210 10.89 -3.10 -12.70
CA ALA A 210 9.63 -3.84 -12.80
C ALA A 210 9.71 -5.23 -12.14
N ILE A 211 10.86 -5.91 -12.20
CA ILE A 211 11.07 -7.21 -11.52
C ILE A 211 11.13 -7.02 -10.01
N ILE A 212 11.92 -6.04 -9.53
CA ILE A 212 12.04 -5.75 -8.09
C ILE A 212 10.68 -5.39 -7.50
N PHE A 213 9.93 -4.51 -8.17
CA PHE A 213 8.58 -4.14 -7.75
C PHE A 213 7.65 -5.36 -7.65
N PHE A 214 7.61 -6.20 -8.70
CA PHE A 214 6.73 -7.36 -8.71
C PHE A 214 7.06 -8.38 -7.60
N ILE A 215 8.35 -8.62 -7.35
CA ILE A 215 8.79 -9.53 -6.28
C ILE A 215 8.41 -8.96 -4.91
N ALA A 216 8.71 -7.68 -4.66
CA ALA A 216 8.40 -7.04 -3.39
C ALA A 216 6.89 -6.98 -3.12
N SER A 217 6.10 -6.62 -4.13
CA SER A 217 4.63 -6.56 -4.02
C SER A 217 4.03 -7.94 -3.79
N THR A 218 4.44 -8.95 -4.57
CA THR A 218 3.98 -10.33 -4.40
C THR A 218 4.32 -10.88 -3.02
N PHE A 219 5.53 -10.60 -2.53
CA PHE A 219 5.95 -11.02 -1.20
C PHE A 219 5.11 -10.35 -0.10
N SER A 220 4.86 -9.05 -0.22
CA SER A 220 3.99 -8.29 0.68
C SER A 220 2.55 -8.84 0.69
N ASP A 221 1.97 -9.07 -0.48
CA ASP A 221 0.61 -9.60 -0.60
C ASP A 221 0.52 -11.03 -0.03
N ALA A 222 1.49 -11.89 -0.32
CA ALA A 222 1.56 -13.25 0.20
C ALA A 222 1.69 -13.28 1.73
N LEU A 223 2.57 -12.47 2.31
CA LEU A 223 2.71 -12.35 3.76
C LEU A 223 1.43 -11.83 4.41
N THR A 224 0.75 -10.87 3.77
CA THR A 224 -0.48 -10.30 4.32
C THR A 224 -1.60 -11.32 4.30
N VAL A 225 -1.79 -12.04 3.19
CA VAL A 225 -2.78 -13.12 3.09
C VAL A 225 -2.47 -14.25 4.09
N ALA A 226 -1.20 -14.66 4.22
CA ALA A 226 -0.78 -15.66 5.19
C ALA A 226 -1.06 -15.22 6.63
N SER A 227 -0.74 -13.97 6.97
CA SER A 227 -1.01 -13.40 8.31
C SER A 227 -2.51 -13.35 8.59
N TRP A 228 -3.30 -12.91 7.61
CA TRP A 228 -4.75 -12.88 7.74
C TRP A 228 -5.41 -14.24 7.88
N THR A 229 -4.94 -15.25 7.16
CA THR A 229 -5.52 -16.60 7.22
C THR A 229 -5.08 -17.35 8.46
N ALA A 230 -3.85 -17.13 8.94
CA ALA A 230 -3.34 -17.73 10.16
C ALA A 230 -3.96 -17.12 11.43
N PHE A 231 -4.16 -15.79 11.44
CA PHE A 231 -4.59 -15.06 12.64
C PHE A 231 -6.04 -14.54 12.57
N GLY A 232 -6.72 -14.63 11.43
CA GLY A 232 -8.09 -14.13 11.26
C GLY A 232 -9.15 -14.86 12.08
N HIS A 233 -8.89 -16.10 12.49
CA HIS A 233 -9.75 -16.87 13.39
C HIS A 233 -9.36 -16.74 14.87
N VAL A 234 -8.23 -16.07 15.17
CA VAL A 234 -7.85 -15.76 16.54
C VAL A 234 -8.66 -14.54 16.94
N SER A 235 -9.90 -14.78 17.36
CA SER A 235 -10.58 -13.88 18.29
C SER A 235 -9.63 -13.75 19.47
N ILE A 236 -8.86 -12.66 19.53
CA ILE A 236 -8.15 -12.29 20.75
C ILE A 236 -9.26 -12.16 21.77
N LEU A 237 -9.42 -13.22 22.57
CA LEU A 237 -10.26 -13.22 23.75
C LEU A 237 -9.72 -12.09 24.61
N TYR A 238 -10.35 -10.93 24.48
CA TYR A 238 -10.46 -10.06 25.62
C TYR A 238 -11.28 -10.84 26.66
N PRO A 239 -10.78 -11.02 27.89
CA PRO A 239 -11.64 -11.42 29.00
C PRO A 239 -12.75 -10.40 29.22
#